data_AF-A0A1D7W9T8-F1
#
_entry.id   AF-A0A1D7W9T8-F1
#
_cell.length_a   1.000
_cell.length_b   1.000
_cell.length_c   1.000
_cell.angle_alpha   90.00
_cell.angle_beta   90.00
_cell.angle_gamma   90.00
#
_symmetry.space_group_name_H-M   'P 1'
#
loop_
_entity.id
_entity.type
_entity.pdbx_description
1 polymer ?
#
loop_
_entity_poly.entity_id
_entity_poly.type
_entity_poly.pdbx_seq_one_letter_code
_entity_poly.pdbx_strand_id
1 'polypeptide(L)'
;MLKYISSKQKSFFIKNFFQNCEKFNLREVFINKFFLNKCLNEDELKVEYFLIYNKYNELKGILNPELTYISHIENIAQNNYKKYCYYNSCYRNESSQKNRLNKFYQVGVEYINNSKNYMCNAILCFIQIKMLLSDFKIKNYVLKIVLDEKYKEYEKLIIELFQNIATVEFNTIQRHGAGNNAYYNLSFEVYYDNIEILGGGMYNLSLEKQKIDGVGFAIGVERFVNILIKNNYYDIEEPNIQKYKILLKNKENNQELFNKFLNLYTIIQNNNCTDITFSTKFITSQDTTIL
;
A
#
# COMPACT_ATOMS: atom_id res chain seq x y z
N MET A 1 -3.82 18.71 -1.42
CA MET A 1 -4.51 17.67 -2.23
C MET A 1 -3.46 16.67 -2.64
N LEU A 2 -3.69 15.37 -2.38
CA LEU A 2 -2.77 14.30 -2.80
C LEU A 2 -2.63 14.31 -4.33
N LYS A 3 -1.40 14.35 -4.84
CA LYS A 3 -1.11 14.37 -6.27
C LYS A 3 -0.53 13.03 -6.71
N TYR A 4 -0.67 12.73 -7.99
CA TYR A 4 0.13 11.69 -8.61
C TYR A 4 1.61 12.08 -8.57
N ILE A 5 2.48 11.08 -8.46
CA ILE A 5 3.92 11.23 -8.39
C ILE A 5 4.56 10.65 -9.66
N SER A 6 5.67 11.23 -10.09
CA SER A 6 6.39 10.72 -11.27
C SER A 6 7.05 9.36 -11.05
N SER A 7 7.43 8.66 -12.13
CA SER A 7 8.22 7.42 -12.06
C SER A 7 9.49 7.63 -11.26
N LYS A 8 10.20 8.72 -11.56
CA LYS A 8 11.50 9.02 -10.96
C LYS A 8 11.35 9.21 -9.45
N GLN A 9 10.31 9.95 -9.05
CA GLN A 9 10.03 10.14 -7.64
C GLN A 9 9.65 8.83 -6.96
N LYS A 10 8.73 8.07 -7.53
CA LYS A 10 8.34 6.75 -7.02
C LYS A 10 9.55 5.83 -6.88
N SER A 11 10.33 5.64 -7.93
CA SER A 11 11.50 4.76 -7.96
C SER A 11 12.56 5.15 -6.92
N PHE A 12 12.76 6.44 -6.65
CA PHE A 12 13.67 6.86 -5.58
C PHE A 12 13.19 6.39 -4.20
N PHE A 13 11.92 6.60 -3.88
CA PHE A 13 11.37 6.14 -2.61
C PHE A 13 11.43 4.61 -2.51
N ILE A 14 11.00 3.90 -3.55
CA ILE A 14 11.00 2.43 -3.60
C ILE A 14 12.41 1.86 -3.42
N LYS A 15 13.42 2.43 -4.08
CA LYS A 15 14.82 2.00 -3.92
C LYS A 15 15.30 2.15 -2.48
N ASN A 16 15.06 3.30 -1.86
CA ASN A 16 15.45 3.55 -0.46
C ASN A 16 14.69 2.65 0.52
N PHE A 17 13.41 2.39 0.25
CA PHE A 17 12.61 1.43 1.03
C PHE A 17 13.21 0.02 0.98
N PHE A 18 13.58 -0.49 -0.20
CA PHE A 18 14.19 -1.82 -0.32
C PHE A 18 15.60 -1.87 0.28
N GLN A 19 16.41 -0.82 0.14
CA GLN A 19 17.69 -0.70 0.85
C GLN A 19 17.51 -0.74 2.38
N ASN A 20 16.45 -0.10 2.89
CA ASN A 20 16.09 -0.21 4.30
C ASN A 20 15.69 -1.65 4.67
N CYS A 21 14.93 -2.35 3.83
CA CYS A 21 14.55 -3.76 4.03
C CYS A 21 15.77 -4.71 4.05
N GLU A 22 16.76 -4.48 3.20
CA GLU A 22 18.01 -5.25 3.15
C GLU A 22 18.76 -5.20 4.50
N LYS A 23 18.80 -4.03 5.18
CA LYS A 23 19.43 -3.88 6.50
C LYS A 23 18.85 -4.82 7.56
N PHE A 24 17.62 -5.29 7.37
CA PHE A 24 16.91 -6.19 8.29
C PHE A 24 16.78 -7.63 7.76
N ASN A 25 17.43 -7.93 6.63
CA ASN A 25 17.39 -9.22 5.93
C ASN A 25 15.97 -9.64 5.52
N LEU A 26 15.15 -8.69 5.08
CA LEU A 26 13.84 -9.00 4.50
C LEU A 26 14.00 -9.47 3.05
N ARG A 27 13.15 -10.42 2.64
CA ARG A 27 13.07 -10.88 1.25
C ARG A 27 11.89 -10.22 0.55
N GLU A 28 12.09 -9.78 -0.69
CA GLU A 28 10.99 -9.30 -1.51
C GLU A 28 10.09 -10.49 -1.91
N VAL A 29 8.78 -10.32 -1.74
CA VAL A 29 7.75 -11.22 -2.25
C VAL A 29 7.09 -10.55 -3.44
N PHE A 30 7.15 -11.21 -4.60
CA PHE A 30 6.48 -10.73 -5.80
C PHE A 30 4.98 -10.95 -5.67
N ILE A 31 4.19 -9.90 -5.87
CA ILE A 31 2.73 -9.97 -5.76
C ILE A 31 2.09 -9.91 -7.14
N ASN A 32 1.13 -10.80 -7.42
CA ASN A 32 0.32 -10.68 -8.61
C ASN A 32 -0.65 -9.48 -8.52
N LYS A 33 -0.83 -8.76 -9.64
CA LYS A 33 -1.62 -7.51 -9.70
C LYS A 33 -3.13 -7.71 -9.44
N PHE A 34 -3.62 -8.94 -9.60
CA PHE A 34 -5.01 -9.30 -9.36
C PHE A 34 -5.05 -10.64 -8.63
N PHE A 35 -6.04 -10.79 -7.76
CA PHE A 35 -6.28 -12.03 -7.05
C PHE A 35 -7.53 -12.71 -7.63
N LEU A 36 -7.37 -13.97 -8.05
CA LEU A 36 -8.47 -14.82 -8.50
C LEU A 36 -9.33 -15.21 -7.30
N ASN A 37 -10.64 -15.21 -7.53
CA ASN A 37 -11.78 -15.32 -6.60
C ASN A 37 -11.84 -16.55 -5.66
N LYS A 38 -10.72 -17.11 -5.17
CA LYS A 38 -10.75 -18.29 -4.28
C LYS A 38 -10.90 -17.97 -2.80
N CYS A 39 -10.82 -16.70 -2.39
CA CYS A 39 -10.77 -16.34 -0.96
C CYS A 39 -11.81 -15.32 -0.49
N LEU A 40 -12.77 -14.91 -1.32
CA LEU A 40 -13.83 -14.00 -0.89
C LEU A 40 -15.18 -14.64 -1.20
N ASN A 41 -16.00 -14.84 -0.17
CA ASN A 41 -17.41 -15.12 -0.36
C ASN A 41 -18.07 -13.86 -0.97
N GLU A 42 -19.12 -14.00 -1.78
CA GLU A 42 -19.83 -12.83 -2.35
C GLU A 42 -20.33 -11.87 -1.25
N ASP A 43 -20.62 -12.41 -0.06
CA ASP A 43 -21.02 -11.67 1.14
C ASP A 43 -19.88 -10.85 1.79
N GLU A 44 -18.62 -11.11 1.43
CA GLU A 44 -17.43 -10.40 1.93
C GLU A 44 -16.95 -9.28 0.99
N LEU A 45 -17.63 -9.13 -0.16
CA LEU A 45 -17.31 -8.11 -1.14
C LEU A 45 -17.72 -6.73 -0.62
N LYS A 46 -16.73 -5.87 -0.39
CA LYS A 46 -16.97 -4.48 -0.01
C LYS A 46 -17.26 -3.64 -1.25
N VAL A 47 -18.15 -2.66 -1.10
CA VAL A 47 -18.50 -1.67 -2.13
C VAL A 47 -17.25 -0.96 -2.70
N GLU A 48 -16.21 -0.85 -1.88
CA GLU A 48 -14.95 -0.19 -2.20
C GLU A 48 -14.00 -1.04 -3.05
N TYR A 49 -14.36 -2.25 -3.46
CA TYR A 49 -13.50 -3.11 -4.28
C TYR A 49 -13.77 -2.94 -5.77
N PHE A 50 -12.71 -2.98 -6.58
CA PHE A 50 -12.86 -3.11 -8.03
C PHE A 50 -13.02 -4.58 -8.40
N LEU A 51 -14.22 -4.94 -8.86
CA LEU A 51 -14.61 -6.29 -9.22
C LEU A 51 -14.32 -6.57 -10.71
N ILE A 52 -13.87 -7.77 -11.02
CA ILE A 52 -13.59 -8.24 -12.39
C ILE A 52 -14.62 -9.30 -12.77
N TYR A 53 -15.41 -9.03 -13.80
CA TYR A 53 -16.38 -9.97 -14.35
C TYR A 53 -15.94 -10.49 -15.73
N ASN A 54 -16.33 -11.71 -16.09
CA ASN A 54 -16.19 -12.18 -17.47
C ASN A 54 -17.33 -11.66 -18.37
N LYS A 55 -17.28 -12.00 -19.66
CA LYS A 55 -18.31 -11.65 -20.65
C LYS A 55 -19.71 -12.22 -20.38
N TYR A 56 -19.85 -13.13 -19.41
CA TYR A 56 -21.12 -13.74 -19.00
C TYR A 56 -21.61 -13.18 -17.65
N ASN A 57 -21.05 -12.06 -17.18
CA ASN A 57 -21.34 -11.44 -15.87
C ASN A 57 -21.01 -12.33 -14.66
N GLU A 58 -20.11 -13.29 -14.80
CA GLU A 58 -19.61 -14.08 -13.68
C GLU A 58 -18.40 -13.39 -13.04
N LEU A 59 -18.40 -13.27 -11.71
CA LEU A 59 -17.28 -12.70 -10.96
C LEU A 59 -16.03 -13.59 -11.10
N LYS A 60 -14.93 -13.03 -11.59
CA LYS A 60 -13.63 -13.70 -11.78
C LYS A 60 -12.56 -13.27 -10.79
N GLY A 61 -12.72 -12.13 -10.12
CA GLY A 61 -11.81 -11.74 -9.07
C GLY A 61 -11.96 -10.29 -8.66
N ILE A 62 -11.02 -9.83 -7.85
CA ILE A 62 -10.93 -8.45 -7.42
C ILE A 62 -9.52 -7.91 -7.68
N LEU A 63 -9.42 -6.61 -7.96
CA LEU A 63 -8.15 -5.92 -7.87
C LEU A 63 -7.79 -5.71 -6.40
N ASN A 64 -6.50 -5.84 -6.06
CA ASN A 64 -6.04 -5.79 -4.68
C ASN A 64 -6.36 -4.43 -4.04
N PRO A 65 -7.22 -4.34 -3.01
CA PRO A 65 -7.52 -3.08 -2.33
C PRO A 65 -6.45 -2.70 -1.29
N GLU A 66 -5.66 -3.68 -0.88
CA GLU A 66 -4.47 -3.60 -0.04
C GLU A 66 -3.57 -4.81 -0.35
N LEU A 67 -2.33 -4.80 0.13
CA LEU A 67 -1.37 -5.86 -0.17
C LEU A 67 -1.07 -6.82 1.00
N THR A 68 -1.37 -6.48 2.25
CA THR A 68 -0.97 -7.31 3.41
C THR A 68 -1.49 -8.75 3.30
N TYR A 69 -2.80 -8.93 3.10
CA TYR A 69 -3.37 -10.29 2.98
C TYR A 69 -2.82 -11.05 1.76
N ILE A 70 -2.72 -10.39 0.61
CA ILE A 70 -2.26 -10.99 -0.64
C ILE A 70 -0.77 -11.36 -0.58
N SER A 71 0.04 -10.52 0.06
CA SER A 71 1.47 -10.77 0.21
C SER A 71 1.75 -12.02 1.05
N HIS A 72 0.93 -12.31 2.06
CA HIS A 72 1.02 -13.58 2.79
C HIS A 72 0.71 -14.79 1.90
N ILE A 73 -0.35 -14.72 1.09
CA ILE A 73 -0.70 -15.82 0.18
C ILE A 73 0.45 -16.08 -0.81
N GLU A 74 0.97 -15.02 -1.42
CA GLU A 74 2.10 -15.11 -2.36
C GLU A 74 3.38 -15.60 -1.67
N ASN A 75 3.63 -15.15 -0.44
CA ASN A 75 4.77 -15.61 0.35
C ASN A 75 4.69 -17.12 0.62
N ILE A 76 3.53 -17.62 1.04
CA ILE A 76 3.29 -19.06 1.25
C ILE A 76 3.54 -19.84 -0.04
N ALA A 77 2.99 -19.35 -1.16
CA ALA A 77 3.13 -20.00 -2.47
C ALA A 77 4.59 -20.04 -2.96
N GLN A 78 5.38 -19.01 -2.63
CA GLN A 78 6.77 -18.91 -3.07
C GLN A 78 7.69 -19.76 -2.20
N ASN A 79 7.82 -19.45 -0.91
CA ASN A 79 8.84 -20.07 -0.04
C ASN A 79 8.60 -19.88 1.48
N ASN A 80 7.45 -19.34 1.88
CA ASN A 80 7.05 -19.13 3.28
C ASN A 80 8.12 -18.42 4.13
N TYR A 81 8.59 -17.26 3.65
CA TYR A 81 9.60 -16.47 4.37
C TYR A 81 9.03 -15.88 5.67
N LYS A 82 9.85 -15.84 6.72
CA LYS A 82 9.48 -15.27 8.03
C LYS A 82 9.63 -13.76 8.11
N LYS A 83 10.43 -13.17 7.23
CA LYS A 83 10.69 -11.74 7.15
C LYS A 83 10.65 -11.35 5.69
N TYR A 84 9.68 -10.58 5.29
CA TYR A 84 9.51 -10.24 3.89
C TYR A 84 8.93 -8.85 3.71
N CYS A 85 9.20 -8.28 2.55
CA CYS A 85 8.67 -7.00 2.13
C CYS A 85 8.01 -7.15 0.76
N TYR A 86 7.21 -6.16 0.40
CA TYR A 86 6.50 -6.16 -0.87
C TYR A 86 6.28 -4.75 -1.39
N TYR A 87 6.00 -4.68 -2.68
CA TYR A 87 5.61 -3.47 -3.39
C TYR A 87 4.65 -3.82 -4.54
N ASN A 88 3.49 -3.18 -4.62
CA ASN A 88 2.63 -3.26 -5.80
C ASN A 88 1.58 -2.13 -5.83
N SER A 89 0.81 -2.07 -6.92
CA SER A 89 -0.37 -1.21 -7.03
C SER A 89 -1.58 -1.80 -6.31
N CYS A 90 -2.36 -0.92 -5.69
CA CYS A 90 -3.66 -1.19 -5.09
C CYS A 90 -4.76 -0.38 -5.77
N TYR A 91 -5.99 -0.85 -5.63
CA TYR A 91 -7.16 -0.29 -6.30
C TYR A 91 -8.36 -0.25 -5.36
N ARG A 92 -8.95 0.94 -5.16
CA ARG A 92 -10.16 1.12 -4.34
C ARG A 92 -11.20 1.93 -5.08
N ASN A 93 -12.41 1.39 -5.14
CA ASN A 93 -13.59 2.01 -5.70
C ASN A 93 -14.23 2.95 -4.67
N GLU A 94 -13.47 3.94 -4.21
CA GLU A 94 -13.94 5.02 -3.35
C GLU A 94 -14.28 6.24 -4.22
N SER A 95 -15.30 7.02 -3.84
CA SER A 95 -15.45 8.38 -4.38
C SER A 95 -14.16 9.13 -4.09
N SER A 96 -13.56 9.81 -5.07
CA SER A 96 -12.29 10.52 -4.88
C SER A 96 -12.44 11.66 -3.85
N GLN A 97 -12.30 11.33 -2.57
CA GLN A 97 -12.31 12.29 -1.46
C GLN A 97 -10.97 13.04 -1.43
N LYS A 98 -10.95 14.19 -0.74
CA LYS A 98 -9.70 14.94 -0.52
C LYS A 98 -8.67 14.01 0.15
N ASN A 99 -7.63 13.63 -0.61
CA ASN A 99 -6.46 12.85 -0.19
C ASN A 99 -6.49 11.31 -0.33
N ARG A 100 -7.37 10.74 -1.17
CA ARG A 100 -7.31 9.31 -1.55
C ARG A 100 -7.40 9.12 -3.07
N LEU A 101 -6.55 8.25 -3.61
CA LEU A 101 -6.55 7.89 -5.04
C LEU A 101 -7.20 6.52 -5.22
N ASN A 102 -7.93 6.34 -6.31
CA ASN A 102 -8.59 5.08 -6.64
C ASN A 102 -7.59 4.01 -7.12
N LYS A 103 -6.40 4.44 -7.57
CA LYS A 103 -5.23 3.62 -7.82
C LYS A 103 -4.04 4.27 -7.10
N PHE A 104 -3.33 3.49 -6.30
CA PHE A 104 -2.16 3.93 -5.56
C PHE A 104 -1.13 2.81 -5.48
N TYR A 105 0.08 3.08 -5.02
CA TYR A 105 1.08 2.06 -4.72
C TYR A 105 1.24 1.89 -3.22
N GLN A 106 1.45 0.65 -2.81
CA GLN A 106 1.71 0.30 -1.43
C GLN A 106 3.03 -0.46 -1.36
N VAL A 107 3.88 -0.08 -0.40
CA VAL A 107 4.96 -0.93 0.08
C VAL A 107 4.63 -1.43 1.47
N GLY A 108 5.18 -2.56 1.86
CA GLY A 108 5.02 -3.05 3.22
C GLY A 108 6.09 -4.04 3.64
N VAL A 109 6.16 -4.21 4.95
CA VAL A 109 7.12 -5.03 5.69
C VAL A 109 6.33 -5.95 6.59
N GLU A 110 6.72 -7.22 6.63
CA GLU A 110 6.04 -8.26 7.40
C GLU A 110 7.05 -9.14 8.13
N TYR A 111 6.81 -9.33 9.42
CA TYR A 111 7.55 -10.24 10.29
C TYR A 111 6.59 -11.30 10.83
N ILE A 112 6.64 -12.49 10.24
CA ILE A 112 5.90 -13.66 10.70
C ILE A 112 6.66 -14.34 11.84
N ASN A 113 5.92 -14.77 12.86
CA ASN A 113 6.31 -15.70 13.93
C ASN A 113 7.74 -16.25 13.90
N ASN A 114 8.69 -15.40 14.28
CA ASN A 114 10.10 -15.78 14.39
C ASN A 114 10.54 -16.00 15.84
N SER A 115 9.65 -15.78 16.82
CA SER A 115 9.95 -16.05 18.23
C SER A 115 8.68 -16.28 19.05
N LYS A 116 8.83 -16.87 20.25
CA LYS A 116 7.77 -16.99 21.26
C LYS A 116 7.34 -15.63 21.85
N ASN A 117 8.08 -14.54 21.57
CA ASN A 117 7.79 -13.19 22.04
C ASN A 117 7.43 -12.26 20.88
N TYR A 118 6.13 -12.12 20.64
CA TYR A 118 5.56 -11.28 19.59
C TYR A 118 6.00 -9.81 19.62
N MET A 119 6.27 -9.27 20.82
CA MET A 119 6.69 -7.88 20.98
C MET A 119 8.08 -7.63 20.40
N CYS A 120 8.97 -8.63 20.36
CA CYS A 120 10.28 -8.48 19.72
C CYS A 120 10.16 -8.10 18.24
N ASN A 121 9.22 -8.72 17.50
CA ASN A 121 8.99 -8.36 16.10
C ASN A 121 8.37 -6.97 15.97
N ALA A 122 7.49 -6.55 16.89
CA ALA A 122 6.92 -5.21 16.88
C ALA A 122 8.00 -4.14 17.14
N ILE A 123 8.92 -4.39 18.08
CA ILE A 123 10.09 -3.53 18.30
C ILE A 123 10.97 -3.46 17.05
N LEU A 124 11.18 -4.57 16.33
CA LEU A 124 11.89 -4.53 15.05
C LEU A 124 11.18 -3.64 14.01
N CYS A 125 9.85 -3.74 13.89
CA CYS A 125 9.07 -2.82 13.04
C CYS A 125 9.32 -1.36 13.42
N PHE A 126 9.26 -1.03 14.72
CA PHE A 126 9.48 0.34 15.18
C PHE A 126 10.90 0.85 14.87
N ILE A 127 11.93 0.02 15.08
CA ILE A 127 13.31 0.37 14.72
C ILE A 127 13.42 0.61 13.20
N GLN A 128 12.81 -0.27 12.39
CA GLN A 128 12.84 -0.14 10.94
C GLN A 128 12.13 1.13 10.46
N ILE A 129 10.96 1.45 11.02
CA ILE A 129 10.23 2.69 10.75
C ILE A 129 11.09 3.91 11.12
N LYS A 130 11.68 3.92 12.32
CA LYS A 130 12.58 5.00 12.75
C LYS A 130 13.73 5.20 11.78
N MET A 131 14.40 4.11 11.36
CA MET A 131 15.50 4.17 10.40
C MET A 131 15.05 4.68 9.04
N LEU A 132 13.92 4.20 8.51
CA LEU A 132 13.38 4.63 7.23
C LEU A 132 13.03 6.12 7.24
N LEU A 133 12.32 6.59 8.27
CA LEU A 133 11.96 8.01 8.39
C LEU A 133 13.21 8.89 8.54
N SER A 134 14.24 8.40 9.25
CA SER A 134 15.52 9.09 9.40
C SER A 134 16.32 9.16 8.10
N ASP A 135 16.30 8.10 7.28
CA ASP A 135 16.92 8.07 5.95
C ASP A 135 16.33 9.18 5.05
N PHE A 136 15.05 9.52 5.24
CA PHE A 136 14.38 10.64 4.57
C PHE A 136 14.37 11.97 5.37
N LYS A 137 15.09 12.04 6.49
CA LYS A 137 15.19 13.22 7.36
C LYS A 137 13.83 13.72 7.92
N ILE A 138 12.81 12.85 7.95
CA ILE A 138 11.51 13.15 8.55
C ILE A 138 11.65 13.17 10.08
N LYS A 139 11.24 14.27 10.70
CA LYS A 139 11.20 14.48 12.16
C LYS A 139 9.90 15.20 12.55
N ASN A 140 9.62 15.28 13.86
CA ASN A 140 8.45 15.94 14.43
C ASN A 140 7.11 15.34 13.95
N TYR A 141 7.10 14.03 13.71
CA TYR A 141 5.88 13.27 13.44
C TYR A 141 5.22 12.82 14.75
N VAL A 142 3.96 12.43 14.67
CA VAL A 142 3.20 11.84 15.78
C VAL A 142 3.07 10.34 15.53
N LEU A 143 3.58 9.53 16.44
CA LEU A 143 3.38 8.08 16.46
C LEU A 143 2.24 7.76 17.42
N LYS A 144 1.08 7.38 16.89
CA LYS A 144 -0.08 6.94 17.67
C LYS A 144 -0.04 5.44 17.81
N ILE A 145 -0.17 4.94 19.03
CA ILE A 145 -0.11 3.50 19.34
C ILE A 145 -1.33 3.13 20.15
N VAL A 146 -2.04 2.11 19.70
CA VAL A 146 -3.04 1.40 20.51
C VAL A 146 -2.38 0.13 21.01
N LEU A 147 -2.31 -0.03 22.33
CA LEU A 147 -1.58 -1.11 22.97
C LEU A 147 -2.46 -1.84 24.00
N ASP A 148 -2.45 -3.16 23.97
CA ASP A 148 -3.07 -3.99 24.99
C ASP A 148 -2.35 -3.83 26.33
N GLU A 149 -3.11 -3.74 27.42
CA GLU A 149 -2.58 -3.53 28.76
C GLU A 149 -1.49 -4.54 29.16
N LYS A 150 -1.56 -5.78 28.67
CA LYS A 150 -0.52 -6.79 28.95
C LYS A 150 0.87 -6.44 28.41
N TYR A 151 0.96 -5.50 27.47
CA TYR A 151 2.22 -5.02 26.89
C TYR A 151 2.60 -3.61 27.35
N LYS A 152 1.90 -3.06 28.34
CA LYS A 152 2.15 -1.71 28.86
C LYS A 152 3.59 -1.47 29.32
N GLU A 153 4.30 -2.51 29.75
CA GLU A 153 5.72 -2.42 30.11
C GLU A 153 6.63 -1.95 28.97
N TYR A 154 6.21 -2.13 27.70
CA TYR A 154 6.97 -1.73 26.52
C TYR A 154 6.81 -0.24 26.17
N GLU A 155 5.87 0.49 26.77
CA GLU A 155 5.62 1.91 26.46
C GLU A 155 6.89 2.75 26.67
N LYS A 156 7.58 2.56 27.80
CA LYS A 156 8.81 3.29 28.12
C LYS A 156 9.90 3.07 27.07
N LEU A 157 10.12 1.82 26.65
CA LEU A 157 11.10 1.47 25.62
C LEU A 157 10.75 2.12 24.27
N ILE A 158 9.47 2.13 23.89
CA ILE A 158 9.04 2.74 22.63
C ILE A 158 9.19 4.26 22.69
N ILE A 159 8.84 4.90 23.81
CA ILE A 159 9.08 6.33 24.02
C ILE A 159 10.57 6.63 23.85
N GLU A 160 11.44 5.90 24.54
CA GLU A 160 12.90 6.04 24.44
C GLU A 160 13.41 5.87 23.01
N LEU A 161 12.87 4.90 22.27
CA LEU A 161 13.25 4.69 20.87
C LEU A 161 12.95 5.91 20.00
N PHE A 162 11.86 6.63 20.24
CA PHE A 162 11.43 7.77 19.42
C PHE A 162 11.69 9.15 20.04
N GLN A 163 12.43 9.20 21.15
CA GLN A 163 12.83 10.45 21.79
C GLN A 163 13.49 11.43 20.80
N ASN A 164 13.13 12.71 20.92
CA ASN A 164 13.65 13.84 20.13
C ASN A 164 13.35 13.82 18.62
N ILE A 165 12.62 12.82 18.12
CA ILE A 165 12.27 12.72 16.69
C ILE A 165 10.75 12.64 16.45
N ALA A 166 9.99 12.18 17.44
CA ALA A 166 8.54 12.06 17.35
C ALA A 166 7.86 12.38 18.68
N THR A 167 6.60 12.80 18.60
CA THR A 167 5.67 12.73 19.72
C THR A 167 5.03 11.35 19.72
N VAL A 168 5.08 10.64 20.84
CA VAL A 168 4.47 9.30 20.97
C VAL A 168 3.20 9.41 21.80
N GLU A 169 2.07 8.97 21.26
CA GLU A 169 0.76 8.98 21.90
C GLU A 169 0.29 7.53 22.09
N PHE A 170 -0.05 7.16 23.33
CA PHE A 170 -0.61 5.85 23.65
C PHE A 170 -2.10 5.91 23.94
N ASN A 171 -2.82 4.91 23.46
CA ASN A 171 -4.17 4.57 23.90
C ASN A 171 -4.16 3.10 24.37
N THR A 172 -4.16 2.89 25.68
CA THR A 172 -4.17 1.54 26.26
C THR A 172 -5.59 0.99 26.24
N ILE A 173 -5.77 -0.24 25.75
CA ILE A 173 -7.06 -0.92 25.73
C ILE A 173 -7.03 -2.22 26.54
N GLN A 174 -8.12 -2.52 27.25
CA GLN A 174 -8.39 -3.84 27.82
C GLN A 174 -9.26 -4.63 26.84
N ARG A 175 -8.67 -5.59 26.13
CA ARG A 175 -9.47 -6.51 25.30
C ARG A 175 -9.85 -7.75 26.10
N HIS A 176 -11.13 -7.83 26.45
CA HIS A 176 -11.75 -9.04 27.00
C HIS A 176 -12.21 -9.94 25.85
N GLY A 177 -11.42 -10.97 25.50
CA GLY A 177 -11.84 -12.05 24.59
C GLY A 177 -11.43 -11.94 23.12
N ALA A 178 -11.44 -13.09 22.44
CA ALA A 178 -11.05 -13.29 21.04
C ALA A 178 -12.11 -12.72 20.08
N GLY A 179 -12.08 -11.41 19.85
CA GLY A 179 -12.85 -10.77 18.78
C GLY A 179 -12.12 -10.87 17.44
N ASN A 180 -12.87 -11.12 16.36
CA ASN A 180 -12.41 -11.29 14.97
C ASN A 180 -11.78 -10.03 14.31
N ASN A 181 -11.25 -9.08 15.08
CA ASN A 181 -10.55 -7.92 14.52
C ASN A 181 -9.11 -8.28 14.15
N ALA A 182 -8.75 -8.03 12.88
CA ALA A 182 -7.46 -8.40 12.29
C ALA A 182 -6.25 -7.86 13.06
N TYR A 183 -6.34 -6.69 13.70
CA TYR A 183 -5.25 -6.16 14.53
C TYR A 183 -5.37 -6.61 15.98
N TYR A 184 -4.52 -7.53 16.40
CA TYR A 184 -4.51 -8.14 17.73
C TYR A 184 -3.45 -7.47 18.61
N ASN A 185 -3.82 -7.02 19.81
CA ASN A 185 -2.97 -6.46 20.86
C ASN A 185 -2.16 -5.16 20.60
N LEU A 186 -1.78 -4.85 19.36
CA LEU A 186 -0.96 -3.67 19.04
C LEU A 186 -1.29 -3.17 17.63
N SER A 187 -1.63 -1.89 17.51
CA SER A 187 -1.69 -1.18 16.23
C SER A 187 -1.05 0.19 16.36
N PHE A 188 -0.50 0.69 15.26
CA PHE A 188 0.15 2.00 15.25
C PHE A 188 -0.01 2.69 13.91
N GLU A 189 0.02 4.02 13.98
CA GLU A 189 -0.06 4.91 12.83
C GLU A 189 0.94 6.05 13.03
N VAL A 190 1.64 6.43 11.97
CA VAL A 190 2.51 7.61 11.98
C VAL A 190 1.83 8.73 11.23
N TYR A 191 1.72 9.90 11.85
CA TYR A 191 1.17 11.11 11.28
C TYR A 191 2.24 12.17 11.10
N TYR A 192 2.25 12.82 9.94
CA TYR A 192 3.06 14.00 9.67
C TYR A 192 2.13 15.10 9.17
N ASP A 193 2.16 16.30 9.78
CA ASP A 193 1.20 17.38 9.48
C ASP A 193 -0.27 16.92 9.49
N ASN A 194 -0.67 16.11 10.47
CA ASN A 194 -2.01 15.50 10.58
C ASN A 194 -2.40 14.56 9.42
N ILE A 195 -1.44 14.13 8.61
CA ILE A 195 -1.64 13.16 7.53
C ILE A 195 -0.97 11.85 7.96
N GLU A 196 -1.74 10.77 8.04
CA GLU A 196 -1.23 9.42 8.31
C GLU A 196 -0.33 8.97 7.15
N ILE A 197 0.96 8.76 7.38
CA ILE A 197 1.94 8.42 6.33
C ILE A 197 2.23 6.92 6.25
N LEU A 198 2.04 6.20 7.36
CA LEU A 198 2.14 4.74 7.44
C LEU A 198 1.26 4.22 8.56
N GLY A 199 0.78 2.99 8.38
CA GLY A 199 -0.02 2.27 9.36
C GLY A 199 0.48 0.84 9.51
N GLY A 200 0.30 0.26 10.68
CA GLY A 200 0.76 -1.09 10.96
C GLY A 200 0.20 -1.65 12.25
N GLY A 201 0.59 -2.88 12.55
CA GLY A 201 0.15 -3.56 13.75
C GLY A 201 0.40 -5.05 13.71
N MET A 202 0.16 -5.66 14.86
CA MET A 202 0.15 -7.10 15.02
C MET A 202 -1.18 -7.66 14.53
N TYR A 203 -1.14 -8.83 13.90
CA TYR A 203 -2.33 -9.49 13.39
C TYR A 203 -2.24 -11.00 13.55
N ASN A 204 -3.42 -11.64 13.59
CA ASN A 204 -3.60 -13.07 13.40
C ASN A 204 -4.46 -13.25 12.14
N LEU A 205 -3.85 -13.73 11.06
CA LEU A 205 -4.53 -14.04 9.82
C LEU A 205 -4.79 -15.54 9.75
N SER A 206 -6.02 -15.91 9.40
CA SER A 206 -6.37 -17.29 9.09
C SER A 206 -6.42 -17.43 7.57
N LEU A 207 -5.43 -18.10 6.99
CA LEU A 207 -5.31 -18.34 5.56
C LEU A 207 -5.45 -19.84 5.28
N GLU A 208 -6.52 -20.22 4.57
CA GLU A 208 -6.86 -21.61 4.27
C GLU A 208 -6.78 -22.54 5.51
N LYS A 209 -5.68 -23.29 5.66
CA LYS A 209 -5.42 -24.27 6.73
C LYS A 209 -4.36 -23.82 7.74
N GLN A 210 -3.80 -22.62 7.59
CA GLN A 210 -2.73 -22.10 8.44
C GLN A 210 -3.14 -20.80 9.13
N LYS A 211 -2.85 -20.71 10.43
CA LYS A 211 -2.87 -19.43 11.14
C LYS A 211 -1.49 -18.79 11.05
N ILE A 212 -1.47 -17.53 10.63
CA ILE A 212 -0.28 -16.70 10.56
C ILE A 212 -0.43 -15.59 11.58
N ASP A 213 0.40 -15.63 12.61
CA ASP A 213 0.60 -14.47 13.45
C ASP A 213 1.81 -13.68 12.94
N GLY A 214 1.64 -12.38 12.84
CA GLY A 214 2.68 -11.49 12.34
C GLY A 214 2.50 -10.07 12.84
N VAL A 215 3.47 -9.25 12.47
CA VAL A 215 3.43 -7.81 12.64
C VAL A 215 4.08 -7.17 11.44
N GLY A 216 3.50 -6.07 11.00
CA GLY A 216 3.97 -5.37 9.83
C GLY A 216 3.51 -3.94 9.80
N PHE A 217 3.97 -3.23 8.78
CA PHE A 217 3.48 -1.90 8.43
C PHE A 217 3.44 -1.75 6.93
N ALA A 218 2.61 -0.83 6.47
CA ALA A 218 2.49 -0.46 5.09
C ALA A 218 2.51 1.06 4.91
N ILE A 219 3.00 1.48 3.74
CA ILE A 219 3.13 2.87 3.35
C ILE A 219 2.43 3.05 2.01
N GLY A 220 1.51 4.02 1.96
CA GLY A 220 0.97 4.53 0.70
C GLY A 220 2.01 5.41 0.02
N VAL A 221 2.59 4.94 -1.08
CA VAL A 221 3.76 5.53 -1.73
C VAL A 221 3.50 6.97 -2.16
N GLU A 222 2.36 7.24 -2.79
CA GLU A 222 1.99 8.59 -3.23
C GLU A 222 1.89 9.55 -2.05
N ARG A 223 1.29 9.10 -0.94
CA ARG A 223 1.11 9.94 0.24
C ARG A 223 2.45 10.30 0.86
N PHE A 224 3.32 9.31 1.01
CA PHE A 224 4.65 9.50 1.56
C PHE A 224 5.52 10.42 0.69
N VAL A 225 5.58 10.15 -0.62
CA VAL A 225 6.39 10.94 -1.56
C VAL A 225 5.89 12.38 -1.66
N ASN A 226 4.58 12.63 -1.67
CA ASN A 226 4.05 13.99 -1.66
C ASN A 226 4.46 14.78 -0.41
N ILE A 227 4.57 14.11 0.75
CA ILE A 227 5.05 14.74 1.98
C ILE A 227 6.53 15.09 1.87
N LEU A 228 7.33 14.21 1.29
CA LEU A 228 8.74 14.50 1.08
C LEU A 228 8.95 15.68 0.12
N ILE A 229 8.18 15.74 -0.97
CA ILE A 229 8.22 16.86 -1.92
C ILE A 229 7.81 18.17 -1.23
N LYS A 230 6.70 18.17 -0.49
CA LYS A 230 6.19 19.36 0.23
C LYS A 230 7.24 19.95 1.18
N ASN A 231 8.06 19.11 1.79
CA ASN A 231 9.04 19.52 2.80
C ASN A 231 10.46 19.65 2.24
N ASN A 232 10.63 19.66 0.92
CA ASN A 232 11.93 19.74 0.25
C ASN A 232 12.93 18.65 0.69
N TYR A 233 12.43 17.46 1.04
CA TYR A 233 13.25 16.28 1.29
C TYR A 233 13.57 15.48 0.00
N TYR A 234 13.24 16.06 -1.16
CA TYR A 234 13.39 15.47 -2.48
C TYR A 234 14.17 16.41 -3.40
N ASP A 235 15.44 16.10 -3.69
CA ASP A 235 16.22 16.77 -4.75
C ASP A 235 16.15 15.94 -6.05
N ILE A 236 14.94 15.81 -6.58
CA ILE A 236 14.72 15.16 -7.87
C ILE A 236 13.77 16.04 -8.66
N GLU A 237 14.28 16.70 -9.71
CA GLU A 237 13.49 17.48 -10.65
C GLU A 237 12.20 16.73 -11.06
N GLU A 238 11.06 17.41 -10.98
CA GLU A 238 9.80 16.89 -11.51
C GLU A 238 9.95 16.67 -13.02
N PRO A 239 9.74 15.44 -13.54
CA PRO A 239 9.67 15.26 -14.97
C PRO A 239 8.41 15.94 -15.51
N ASN A 240 8.52 16.49 -16.71
CA ASN A 240 7.43 17.15 -17.41
C ASN A 240 6.32 16.13 -17.73
N ILE A 241 5.22 16.15 -16.96
CA ILE A 241 4.11 15.19 -17.10
C ILE A 241 3.24 15.61 -18.29
N GLN A 242 3.35 14.92 -19.43
CA GLN A 242 2.35 15.00 -20.50
C GLN A 242 1.17 14.09 -20.15
N LYS A 243 -0.01 14.69 -19.93
CA LYS A 243 -1.27 13.96 -19.74
C LYS A 243 -1.88 13.65 -21.10
N TYR A 244 -2.16 12.38 -21.36
CA TYR A 244 -2.90 11.94 -22.54
C TYR A 244 -4.35 11.60 -22.15
N LYS A 245 -5.31 12.20 -22.85
CA LYS A 245 -6.73 11.86 -22.76
C LYS A 245 -7.11 11.09 -24.01
N ILE A 246 -7.49 9.83 -23.87
CA ILE A 246 -7.85 8.98 -25.02
C ILE A 246 -9.37 8.87 -25.09
N LEU A 247 -9.92 9.35 -26.20
CA LEU A 247 -11.34 9.26 -26.53
C LEU A 247 -11.55 8.05 -27.45
N LEU A 248 -12.28 7.04 -26.98
CA LEU A 248 -12.62 5.87 -27.82
C LEU A 248 -14.01 6.07 -28.43
N LYS A 249 -14.09 6.07 -29.77
CA LYS A 249 -15.37 6.09 -30.48
C LYS A 249 -15.87 4.65 -30.69
N ASN A 250 -17.18 4.48 -30.49
CA ASN A 250 -17.90 3.23 -30.25
C ASN A 250 -18.02 2.25 -31.45
N LYS A 251 -17.08 2.26 -32.40
CA LYS A 251 -17.16 1.44 -33.63
C LYS A 251 -15.91 0.59 -33.91
N GLU A 252 -14.88 0.64 -33.07
CA GLU A 252 -13.67 -0.14 -33.32
C GLU A 252 -13.84 -1.58 -32.81
N ASN A 253 -13.40 -2.56 -33.62
CA ASN A 253 -13.47 -3.97 -33.30
C ASN A 253 -12.53 -4.29 -32.11
N ASN A 254 -12.93 -5.19 -31.20
CA ASN A 254 -12.20 -5.46 -29.94
C ASN A 254 -10.71 -5.82 -30.13
N GLN A 255 -10.38 -6.49 -31.24
CA GLN A 255 -9.00 -6.85 -31.60
C GLN A 255 -8.16 -5.62 -31.96
N GLU A 256 -8.74 -4.67 -32.68
CA GLU A 256 -8.07 -3.44 -33.11
C GLU A 256 -7.85 -2.50 -31.91
N LEU A 257 -8.83 -2.45 -31.01
CA LEU A 257 -8.75 -1.74 -29.73
C LEU A 257 -7.62 -2.30 -28.85
N PHE A 258 -7.49 -3.63 -28.78
CA PHE A 258 -6.44 -4.31 -28.03
C PHE A 258 -5.05 -4.08 -28.63
N ASN A 259 -4.92 -4.08 -29.95
CA ASN A 259 -3.67 -3.79 -30.64
C ASN A 259 -3.24 -2.32 -30.49
N LYS A 260 -4.19 -1.38 -30.54
CA LYS A 260 -3.91 0.04 -30.24
C LYS A 260 -3.48 0.21 -28.78
N PHE A 261 -4.09 -0.52 -27.84
CA PHE A 261 -3.70 -0.54 -26.44
C PHE A 261 -2.27 -1.08 -26.24
N LEU A 262 -1.91 -2.18 -26.90
CA LEU A 262 -0.55 -2.77 -26.85
C LEU A 262 0.51 -1.85 -27.46
N ASN A 263 0.22 -1.20 -28.59
CA ASN A 263 1.12 -0.23 -29.20
C ASN A 263 1.31 1.01 -28.31
N LEU A 264 0.23 1.51 -27.72
CA LEU A 264 0.31 2.59 -26.73
C LEU A 264 1.13 2.16 -25.52
N TYR A 265 0.86 0.99 -24.93
CA TYR A 265 1.63 0.44 -23.81
C TYR A 265 3.12 0.39 -24.11
N THR A 266 3.48 -0.02 -25.33
CA THR A 266 4.88 -0.06 -25.80
C THR A 266 5.49 1.35 -25.93
N ILE A 267 4.75 2.32 -26.48
CA ILE A 267 5.18 3.73 -26.58
C ILE A 267 5.35 4.35 -25.18
N ILE A 268 4.49 4.00 -24.23
CA ILE A 268 4.51 4.48 -22.85
C ILE A 268 5.73 3.95 -22.09
N GLN A 269 6.06 2.67 -22.26
CA GLN A 269 7.28 2.06 -21.71
C GLN A 269 8.55 2.72 -22.25
N ASN A 270 8.56 3.04 -23.55
CA ASN A 270 9.73 3.64 -24.20
C ASN A 270 9.95 5.12 -23.85
N ASN A 271 8.91 5.84 -23.41
CA ASN A 271 8.97 7.29 -23.14
C ASN A 271 8.85 7.68 -21.65
N ASN A 272 9.02 6.73 -20.70
CA ASN A 272 8.95 7.00 -19.25
C ASN A 272 7.66 7.74 -18.78
N CYS A 273 6.56 7.58 -19.51
CA CYS A 273 5.27 8.21 -19.16
C CYS A 273 4.57 7.47 -18.02
N THR A 274 4.02 8.20 -17.05
CA THR A 274 3.73 7.64 -15.71
C THR A 274 2.28 7.62 -15.27
N ASP A 275 1.38 8.34 -15.93
CA ASP A 275 -0.05 8.25 -15.63
C ASP A 275 -0.91 8.40 -16.87
N ILE A 276 -1.84 7.45 -17.02
CA ILE A 276 -2.93 7.51 -18.00
C ILE A 276 -4.22 7.29 -17.22
N THR A 277 -5.12 8.26 -17.35
CA THR A 277 -6.49 8.14 -16.86
C THR A 277 -7.37 7.72 -18.03
N PHE A 278 -7.94 6.53 -17.95
CA PHE A 278 -8.91 6.05 -18.92
C PHE A 278 -10.30 6.49 -18.49
N SER A 279 -11.03 7.21 -19.35
CA SER A 279 -12.44 7.49 -19.15
C SER A 279 -13.22 7.00 -20.37
N THR A 280 -14.06 6.00 -20.21
CA THR A 280 -15.05 5.63 -21.21
C THR A 280 -16.28 6.51 -21.00
N LYS A 281 -16.43 7.57 -21.81
CA LYS A 281 -17.72 8.24 -21.98
C LYS A 281 -18.32 7.81 -23.31
N PHE A 282 -19.58 7.37 -23.27
CA PHE A 282 -20.39 7.26 -24.48
C PHE A 282 -20.60 8.67 -25.02
N ILE A 283 -20.00 8.97 -26.16
CA ILE A 283 -20.23 10.24 -26.86
C ILE A 283 -21.35 9.99 -27.84
N THR A 284 -22.54 10.51 -27.52
CA THR A 284 -23.59 10.71 -28.52
C THR A 284 -23.13 11.83 -29.47
N SER A 285 -23.53 11.74 -30.73
CA SER A 285 -22.91 12.34 -31.92
C SER A 285 -22.88 13.87 -32.06
N GLN A 286 -22.77 14.65 -30.98
CA GLN A 286 -22.73 16.12 -31.05
C GLN A 286 -21.54 16.82 -30.40
N ASP A 287 -20.64 16.11 -29.72
CA ASP A 287 -19.44 16.75 -29.15
C ASP A 287 -18.25 16.68 -30.11
N THR A 288 -18.12 17.70 -30.96
CA THR A 288 -16.87 18.04 -31.63
C THR A 288 -16.16 19.13 -30.84
N THR A 289 -15.11 18.79 -30.09
CA THR A 289 -13.98 19.73 -29.90
C THR A 289 -12.69 18.98 -29.60
N ILE A 290 -11.63 19.48 -30.24
CA ILE A 290 -10.25 19.02 -30.26
C ILE A 290 -9.56 19.33 -28.91
N LEU A 291 -8.85 18.33 -28.36
CA LEU A 291 -7.54 18.37 -27.66
C LEU A 291 -7.32 17.05 -26.90
#